data_AF-A0A1L5JNU1-F1
#
_entry.id   AF-A0A1L5JNU1-F1
#
_cell.length_a   1.000
_cell.length_b   1.000
_cell.length_c   1.000
_cell.angle_alpha   90.00
_cell.angle_beta   90.00
_cell.angle_gamma   90.00
#
_symmetry.space_group_name_H-M   'P 1'
#
loop_
_entity.id
_entity.type
_entity.pdbx_description
1 polymer ?
#
loop_
_entity_poly.entity_id
_entity_poly.type
_entity_poly.pdbx_seq_one_letter_code
_entity_poly.pdbx_strand_id
1 'polypeptide(L)'
;MVTFDQLMLPLIKALVNLGGSGSIDEIYEEVVELEKFDEGTLAVLHNPEKSSQTEVGYRLAWARTYLKKAGYLENSSRGVWALTDKARQEPEIDSREIVNFVRALDRKPEQTNATTSTPELSSDDSPEEAMLWREKLHHVLIEEMSPDAFERLTQRLLRESGFIHVEVTGRTGDGGIDGKGIARINGLMSFHIAFQCKKYKGSVGAPEIRDFRGATVGRADRGMFITTGNFTKAAIEEANRDGVAPIDLVDGDQLADKLKELSLGVKTELVEKVTVDPGWFLGL
;
A
#
# COMPACT_ATOMS: atom_id res chain seq x y z
N MET A 1 -12.46 -14.49 10.86
CA MET A 1 -11.70 -13.35 10.33
C MET A 1 -10.35 -13.35 11.04
N VAL A 2 -9.25 -13.27 10.28
CA VAL A 2 -7.90 -13.36 10.85
C VAL A 2 -7.57 -12.13 11.68
N THR A 3 -6.90 -12.31 12.81
CA THR A 3 -6.46 -11.19 13.66
C THR A 3 -5.01 -10.80 13.33
N PHE A 4 -4.59 -9.60 13.74
CA PHE A 4 -3.24 -9.11 13.42
C PHE A 4 -2.15 -9.93 14.12
N ASP A 5 -2.41 -10.45 15.32
CA ASP A 5 -1.50 -11.31 16.08
C ASP A 5 -1.33 -12.69 15.44
N GLN A 6 -2.37 -13.22 14.78
CA GLN A 6 -2.28 -14.45 13.99
C GLN A 6 -1.39 -14.27 12.75
N LEU A 7 -1.30 -13.05 12.21
CA LEU A 7 -0.50 -12.73 11.03
C LEU A 7 0.96 -12.39 11.32
N MET A 8 1.37 -12.26 12.59
CA MET A 8 2.76 -11.93 12.93
C MET A 8 3.75 -13.02 12.48
N LEU A 9 3.43 -14.28 12.74
CA LEU A 9 4.31 -15.40 12.37
C LEU A 9 4.34 -15.64 10.85
N PRO A 10 3.20 -15.65 10.13
CA PRO A 10 3.19 -15.69 8.67
C PRO A 10 4.01 -14.56 8.03
N LEU A 11 3.92 -13.34 8.58
CA LEU A 11 4.69 -12.20 8.09
C LEU A 11 6.20 -12.39 8.26
N ILE A 12 6.67 -12.87 9.42
CA ILE A 12 8.10 -13.20 9.60
C ILE A 12 8.53 -14.25 8.59
N LYS A 13 7.76 -15.33 8.40
CA LYS A 13 8.05 -16.38 7.42
C LYS A 13 8.12 -15.83 6.00
N ALA A 14 7.20 -14.94 5.63
CA ALA A 14 7.20 -14.27 4.34
C ALA A 14 8.51 -13.49 4.12
N LEU A 15 8.92 -12.69 5.10
CA LEU A 15 10.19 -11.97 5.01
C LEU A 15 11.40 -12.91 4.95
N VAL A 16 11.39 -14.06 5.63
CA VAL A 16 12.45 -15.08 5.50
C VAL A 16 12.50 -15.62 4.07
N ASN A 17 11.35 -15.95 3.47
CA ASN A 17 11.27 -16.44 2.08
C ASN A 17 11.74 -15.40 1.06
N LEU A 18 11.45 -14.12 1.30
CA LEU A 18 11.90 -12.98 0.49
C LEU A 18 13.39 -12.62 0.68
N GLY A 19 14.15 -13.37 1.49
CA GLY A 19 15.58 -13.13 1.71
C GLY A 19 15.90 -12.12 2.83
N GLY A 20 14.92 -11.81 3.68
CA GLY A 20 15.08 -11.00 4.89
C GLY A 20 14.54 -9.58 4.79
N SER A 21 14.06 -9.15 3.62
CA SER A 21 13.42 -7.86 3.41
C SER A 21 12.39 -7.94 2.29
N GLY A 22 11.36 -7.11 2.34
CA GLY A 22 10.36 -7.02 1.27
C GLY A 22 9.59 -5.71 1.30
N SER A 23 9.04 -5.32 0.16
CA SER A 23 8.04 -4.26 0.07
C SER A 23 6.72 -4.68 0.72
N ILE A 24 5.83 -3.72 0.97
CA ILE A 24 4.48 -3.99 1.50
C ILE A 24 3.75 -5.03 0.62
N ASP A 25 3.84 -4.88 -0.69
CA ASP A 25 3.12 -5.70 -1.66
C ASP A 25 3.70 -7.11 -1.72
N GLU A 26 5.03 -7.26 -1.78
CA GLU A 26 5.70 -8.58 -1.74
C GLU A 26 5.38 -9.33 -0.44
N ILE A 27 5.39 -8.65 0.71
CA ILE A 27 5.02 -9.26 2.00
C ILE A 27 3.57 -9.69 1.99
N TYR A 28 2.67 -8.87 1.44
CA TYR A 28 1.25 -9.20 1.35
C TYR A 28 1.04 -10.46 0.50
N GLU A 29 1.60 -10.48 -0.71
CA GLU A 29 1.49 -11.61 -1.65
C GLU A 29 2.01 -12.91 -1.03
N GLU A 30 3.21 -12.87 -0.45
CA GLU A 30 3.83 -14.04 0.17
C GLU A 30 3.02 -14.56 1.38
N VAL A 31 2.49 -13.66 2.23
CA VAL A 31 1.61 -14.07 3.34
C VAL A 31 0.32 -14.71 2.82
N VAL A 32 -0.28 -14.15 1.78
CA VAL A 32 -1.50 -14.69 1.17
C VAL A 32 -1.27 -16.11 0.62
N GLU A 33 -0.11 -16.35 0.01
CA GLU A 33 0.28 -17.67 -0.47
C GLU A 33 0.53 -18.67 0.66
N LEU A 34 1.24 -18.25 1.71
CA LEU A 34 1.55 -19.08 2.88
C LEU A 34 0.29 -19.53 3.62
N GLU A 35 -0.63 -18.59 3.87
CA GLU A 35 -1.85 -18.83 4.64
C GLU A 35 -2.98 -19.42 3.78
N LYS A 36 -2.84 -19.41 2.45
CA LYS A 36 -3.82 -19.93 1.49
C LYS A 36 -5.22 -19.34 1.68
N PHE A 37 -5.30 -18.03 1.90
CA PHE A 37 -6.59 -17.35 2.03
C PHE A 37 -7.43 -17.51 0.76
N ASP A 38 -8.72 -17.78 0.94
CA ASP A 38 -9.68 -17.84 -0.15
C ASP A 38 -10.03 -16.45 -0.67
N GLU A 39 -10.55 -16.37 -1.90
CA GLU A 39 -10.92 -15.09 -2.53
C GLU A 39 -11.96 -14.31 -1.74
N GLY A 40 -12.88 -15.01 -1.08
CA GLY A 40 -13.91 -14.38 -0.25
C GLY A 40 -13.28 -13.63 0.92
N THR A 41 -12.28 -14.23 1.58
CA THR A 41 -11.52 -13.60 2.66
C THR A 41 -10.70 -12.40 2.16
N LEU A 42 -10.01 -12.53 1.01
CA LEU A 42 -9.16 -11.46 0.47
C LEU A 42 -9.95 -10.24 -0.02
N ALA A 43 -11.18 -10.46 -0.47
CA ALA A 43 -12.06 -9.39 -0.97
C ALA A 43 -12.76 -8.59 0.16
N VAL A 44 -12.65 -9.02 1.43
CA VAL A 44 -13.27 -8.29 2.55
C VAL A 44 -12.53 -6.97 2.75
N LEU A 45 -13.25 -5.86 2.61
CA LEU A 45 -12.75 -4.52 2.95
C LEU A 45 -12.81 -4.30 4.46
N HIS A 46 -11.78 -3.65 5.02
CA HIS A 46 -11.75 -3.31 6.45
C HIS A 46 -12.88 -2.33 6.81
N ASN A 47 -13.03 -1.30 5.98
CA ASN A 47 -14.07 -0.29 6.14
C ASN A 47 -14.63 0.09 4.75
N PRO A 48 -15.59 -0.68 4.20
CA PRO A 48 -16.06 -0.51 2.83
C PRO A 48 -16.66 0.87 2.53
N GLU A 49 -17.09 1.61 3.55
CA GLU A 49 -17.64 2.96 3.40
C GLU A 49 -16.55 4.04 3.32
N LYS A 50 -15.34 3.75 3.81
CA LYS A 50 -14.31 4.78 3.98
C LYS A 50 -12.96 4.44 3.37
N SER A 51 -12.71 3.20 3.01
CA SER A 51 -11.40 2.76 2.53
C SER A 51 -11.55 1.61 1.55
N SER A 52 -10.66 1.60 0.56
CA SER A 52 -10.48 0.46 -0.33
C SER A 52 -9.58 -0.61 0.30
N GLN A 53 -8.94 -0.35 1.43
CA GLN A 53 -8.03 -1.28 2.09
C GLN A 53 -8.73 -2.58 2.51
N THR A 54 -8.12 -3.73 2.18
CA THR A 54 -8.61 -5.05 2.60
C THR A 54 -8.40 -5.27 4.10
N GLU A 55 -9.25 -6.09 4.72
CA GLU A 55 -9.11 -6.49 6.12
C GLU A 55 -7.75 -7.16 6.36
N VAL A 56 -7.29 -8.02 5.44
CA VAL A 56 -5.97 -8.66 5.55
C VAL A 56 -4.85 -7.63 5.49
N GLY A 57 -4.92 -6.65 4.58
CA GLY A 57 -3.94 -5.58 4.47
C GLY A 57 -3.89 -4.71 5.73
N TYR A 58 -5.07 -4.38 6.28
CA TYR A 58 -5.20 -3.66 7.55
C TYR A 58 -4.54 -4.43 8.70
N ARG A 59 -4.82 -5.72 8.83
CA ARG A 59 -4.25 -6.56 9.90
C ARG A 59 -2.75 -6.74 9.75
N LEU A 60 -2.23 -6.87 8.53
CA LEU A 60 -0.79 -6.91 8.26
C LEU A 60 -0.09 -5.60 8.62
N ALA A 61 -0.72 -4.44 8.39
CA ALA A 61 -0.19 -3.17 8.84
C ALA A 61 0.02 -3.13 10.37
N TRP A 62 -0.94 -3.64 11.13
CA TRP A 62 -0.82 -3.79 12.58
C TRP A 62 0.24 -4.81 13.01
N ALA A 63 0.29 -5.97 12.35
CA ALA A 63 1.30 -6.98 12.60
C ALA A 63 2.73 -6.41 12.46
N ARG A 64 2.99 -5.67 11.37
CA ARG A 64 4.26 -4.96 11.15
C ARG A 64 4.58 -3.99 12.28
N THR A 65 3.61 -3.18 12.69
CA THR A 65 3.78 -2.18 13.75
C THR A 65 4.15 -2.82 15.08
N TYR A 66 3.45 -3.88 15.48
CA TYR A 66 3.74 -4.58 16.73
C TYR A 66 5.11 -5.27 16.69
N LEU A 67 5.44 -5.93 15.59
CA LEU A 67 6.74 -6.56 15.41
C LEU A 67 7.89 -5.55 15.41
N LYS A 68 7.67 -4.35 14.86
CA LYS A 68 8.61 -3.22 14.92
C LYS A 68 8.83 -2.76 16.36
N LYS A 69 7.75 -2.48 17.09
CA LYS A 69 7.81 -2.06 18.49
C LYS A 69 8.50 -3.11 19.38
N ALA A 70 8.31 -4.40 19.07
CA ALA A 70 8.99 -5.50 19.74
C ALA A 70 10.42 -5.78 19.25
N GLY A 71 10.93 -5.02 18.27
CA GLY A 71 12.30 -5.08 17.78
C GLY A 71 12.59 -6.19 16.78
N TYR A 72 11.58 -6.90 16.26
CA TYR A 72 11.76 -7.95 15.25
C TYR A 72 11.87 -7.41 13.82
N LEU A 73 11.27 -6.24 13.57
CA LEU A 73 11.29 -5.59 12.27
C LEU A 73 11.85 -4.18 12.35
N GLU A 74 12.43 -3.75 11.25
CA GLU A 74 12.77 -2.36 10.98
C GLU A 74 12.19 -1.91 9.64
N ASN A 75 12.05 -0.59 9.49
CA ASN A 75 11.65 0.02 8.22
C ASN A 75 12.93 0.59 7.58
N SER A 76 13.56 -0.18 6.69
CA SER A 76 14.84 0.19 6.08
C SER A 76 14.72 1.39 5.13
N SER A 77 13.55 1.51 4.48
CA SER A 77 13.13 2.68 3.72
C SER A 77 11.60 2.71 3.66
N ARG A 78 11.03 3.86 3.24
CA ARG A 78 9.57 4.00 3.08
C ARG A 78 8.99 2.83 2.28
N GLY A 79 8.03 2.12 2.88
CA GLY A 79 7.35 0.98 2.24
C GLY A 79 8.14 -0.34 2.21
N VAL A 80 9.38 -0.38 2.74
CA VAL A 80 10.22 -1.59 2.77
C VAL A 80 10.47 -1.98 4.23
N TRP A 81 10.24 -3.26 4.53
CA TRP A 81 10.39 -3.83 5.87
C TRP A 81 11.44 -4.93 5.87
N ALA A 82 12.25 -4.99 6.92
CA ALA A 82 13.35 -5.94 7.04
C ALA A 82 13.40 -6.61 8.42
N LEU A 83 13.90 -7.85 8.45
CA LEU A 83 14.17 -8.59 9.68
C LEU A 83 15.43 -8.02 10.36
N THR A 84 15.30 -7.69 11.64
CA THR A 84 16.44 -7.31 12.49
C THR A 84 17.26 -8.55 12.88
N ASP A 85 18.43 -8.33 13.48
CA ASP A 85 19.22 -9.42 14.05
C ASP A 85 18.47 -10.20 15.14
N LYS A 86 17.60 -9.52 15.90
CA LYS A 86 16.75 -10.16 16.91
C LYS A 86 15.86 -11.24 16.28
N ALA A 87 15.21 -10.93 15.16
CA ALA A 87 14.36 -11.89 14.46
C ALA A 87 15.14 -13.09 13.89
N ARG A 88 16.42 -12.91 13.57
CA ARG A 88 17.28 -14.03 13.11
C ARG A 88 17.70 -14.95 14.26
N GLN A 89 17.90 -14.38 15.45
CA GLN A 89 18.31 -15.13 16.65
C GLN A 89 17.12 -15.82 17.33
N GLU A 90 15.94 -15.20 17.27
CA GLU A 90 14.69 -15.68 17.86
C GLU A 90 13.62 -15.87 16.78
N PRO A 91 13.72 -16.91 15.93
CA PRO A 91 12.79 -17.12 14.82
C PRO A 91 11.41 -17.61 15.28
N GLU A 92 11.33 -18.22 16.47
CA GLU A 92 10.06 -18.61 17.09
C GLU A 92 9.53 -17.46 17.95
N ILE A 93 8.50 -16.79 17.45
CA ILE A 93 7.82 -15.71 18.17
C ILE A 93 6.57 -16.21 18.87
N ASP A 94 6.28 -15.64 20.05
CA ASP A 94 4.96 -15.71 20.68
C ASP A 94 4.23 -14.38 20.48
N SER A 95 3.21 -14.39 19.60
CA SER A 95 2.40 -13.20 19.32
C SER A 95 1.75 -12.60 20.58
N ARG A 96 1.42 -13.42 21.60
CA ARG A 96 0.80 -12.93 22.85
C ARG A 96 1.80 -12.16 23.68
N GLU A 97 3.04 -12.62 23.77
CA GLU A 97 4.11 -11.91 24.46
C GLU A 97 4.39 -10.57 23.80
N ILE A 98 4.48 -10.54 22.46
CA ILE A 98 4.63 -9.32 21.67
C ILE A 98 3.47 -8.35 21.94
N VAL A 99 2.23 -8.83 21.88
CA VAL A 99 1.05 -7.99 22.15
C VAL A 99 1.07 -7.43 23.57
N ASN A 100 1.40 -8.24 24.57
CA ASN A 100 1.47 -7.79 25.96
C ASN A 100 2.59 -6.77 26.16
N PHE A 101 3.76 -7.00 25.56
CA PHE A 101 4.90 -6.09 25.60
C PHE A 101 4.54 -4.73 25.01
N VAL A 102 3.99 -4.71 23.79
CA VAL A 102 3.60 -3.46 23.11
C VAL A 102 2.50 -2.73 23.86
N ARG A 103 1.48 -3.43 24.36
CA ARG A 103 0.43 -2.82 25.20
C ARG A 103 0.97 -2.27 26.52
N ALA A 104 2.00 -2.89 27.10
CA ALA A 104 2.65 -2.39 28.31
C ALA A 104 3.47 -1.12 28.03
N LEU A 105 4.14 -1.04 26.87
CA LEU A 105 4.78 0.18 26.40
C LEU A 105 3.77 1.31 26.21
N ASP A 106 2.66 1.04 25.53
CA ASP A 106 1.62 2.05 25.26
C ASP A 106 0.85 2.46 26.54
N ARG A 107 0.79 1.58 27.57
CA ARG A 107 0.19 1.86 28.89
C ARG A 107 1.10 2.62 29.85
N LYS A 108 2.36 2.86 29.53
CA LYS A 108 3.24 3.73 30.32
C LYS A 108 3.41 5.08 29.61
N PRO A 109 2.52 6.07 29.82
CA PRO A 109 2.83 7.43 29.41
C PRO A 109 3.81 8.16 30.35
N GLU A 110 4.16 7.65 31.55
CA GLU A 110 4.80 8.57 32.52
C GLU A 110 5.84 8.04 33.53
N GLN A 111 6.12 6.73 33.66
CA GLN A 111 7.11 6.29 34.64
C GLN A 111 7.81 5.01 34.22
N THR A 112 9.06 5.10 33.75
CA THR A 112 10.28 4.54 34.40
C THR A 112 11.45 4.44 33.41
N ASN A 113 12.58 4.99 33.83
CA ASN A 113 13.93 4.81 33.30
C ASN A 113 14.28 3.34 33.04
N ALA A 114 14.84 3.03 31.86
CA ALA A 114 16.03 2.19 31.67
C ALA A 114 16.42 2.12 30.17
N THR A 115 17.50 2.83 29.85
CA THR A 115 18.58 2.50 28.90
C THR A 115 18.31 1.43 27.83
N THR A 116 18.06 1.83 26.59
CA THR A 116 18.75 1.33 25.38
C THR A 116 18.49 2.31 24.23
N SER A 117 19.56 2.75 23.57
CA SER A 117 19.52 3.60 22.39
C SER A 117 18.97 2.83 21.18
N THR A 118 17.70 3.06 20.86
CA THR A 118 17.04 2.66 19.61
C THR A 118 16.52 3.95 18.96
N PRO A 119 16.63 4.15 17.64
CA PRO A 119 16.17 5.38 17.00
C PRO A 119 14.66 5.51 17.27
N GLU A 120 14.28 6.56 17.99
CA GLU A 120 12.89 6.88 18.26
C GLU A 120 12.17 7.09 16.93
N LEU A 121 11.28 6.15 16.61
CA LEU A 121 10.36 6.27 15.50
C LEU A 121 9.48 7.51 15.75
N SER A 122 9.42 8.37 14.75
CA SER A 122 8.55 9.53 14.71
C SER A 122 7.13 9.14 15.14
N SER A 123 6.48 10.02 15.91
CA SER A 123 5.09 9.88 16.38
C SER A 123 4.03 9.77 15.27
N ASP A 124 4.45 9.82 14.00
CA ASP A 124 3.63 9.78 12.77
C ASP A 124 3.35 8.34 12.27
N ASP A 125 3.73 7.32 13.06
CA ASP A 125 3.76 5.89 12.66
C ASP A 125 2.61 5.04 13.25
N SER A 126 1.60 5.64 13.89
CA SER A 126 0.41 4.87 14.30
C SER A 126 -0.38 4.45 13.06
N PRO A 127 -0.70 3.14 12.86
CA PRO A 127 -1.54 2.69 11.76
C PRO A 127 -2.85 3.47 11.66
N GLU A 128 -3.42 3.88 12.79
CA GLU A 128 -4.68 4.64 12.84
C GLU A 128 -4.54 6.04 12.23
N GLU A 129 -3.49 6.79 12.58
CA GLU A 129 -3.26 8.13 12.01
C GLU A 129 -2.94 8.04 10.51
N ALA A 130 -2.14 7.04 10.13
CA ALA A 130 -1.88 6.71 8.73
C ALA A 130 -3.16 6.33 7.95
N MET A 131 -4.20 5.85 8.62
CA MET A 131 -5.49 5.53 8.00
C MET A 131 -6.43 6.72 7.91
N LEU A 132 -6.41 7.65 8.87
CA LEU A 132 -7.35 8.78 8.89
C LEU A 132 -7.25 9.66 7.64
N TRP A 133 -6.04 9.97 7.18
CA TRP A 133 -5.88 10.78 5.96
C TRP A 133 -6.29 10.00 4.70
N ARG A 134 -6.09 8.68 4.67
CA ARG A 134 -6.54 7.81 3.58
C ARG A 134 -8.06 7.74 3.52
N GLU A 135 -8.73 7.59 4.65
CA GLU A 135 -10.20 7.62 4.72
C GLU A 135 -10.76 8.94 4.18
N LYS A 136 -10.14 10.05 4.57
CA LYS A 136 -10.52 11.38 4.06
C LYS A 136 -10.30 11.50 2.56
N LEU A 137 -9.15 11.04 2.05
CA LEU A 137 -8.84 11.07 0.62
C LEU A 137 -9.82 10.20 -0.17
N HIS A 138 -10.07 8.97 0.28
CA HIS A 138 -11.02 8.06 -0.34
C HIS A 138 -12.43 8.68 -0.41
N HIS A 139 -12.90 9.31 0.67
CA HIS A 139 -14.18 10.04 0.67
C HIS A 139 -14.23 11.12 -0.42
N VAL A 140 -13.19 11.95 -0.54
CA VAL A 140 -13.13 13.00 -1.58
C VAL A 140 -13.16 12.38 -2.98
N LEU A 141 -12.37 11.33 -3.23
CA LEU A 141 -12.29 10.68 -4.55
C LEU A 141 -13.60 9.98 -4.94
N ILE A 142 -14.33 9.44 -3.97
CA ILE A 142 -15.51 8.61 -4.20
C ILE A 142 -16.83 9.39 -4.12
N GLU A 143 -17.02 10.23 -3.11
CA GLU A 143 -18.31 10.90 -2.86
C GLU A 143 -18.37 12.29 -3.50
N GLU A 144 -17.26 13.02 -3.50
CA GLU A 144 -17.25 14.44 -3.90
C GLU A 144 -16.80 14.66 -5.34
N MET A 145 -15.86 13.85 -5.84
CA MET A 145 -15.26 14.02 -7.17
C MET A 145 -16.13 13.38 -8.27
N SER A 146 -16.32 14.08 -9.40
CA SER A 146 -17.01 13.49 -10.57
C SER A 146 -16.10 12.52 -11.34
N PRO A 147 -16.65 11.56 -12.11
CA PRO A 147 -15.85 10.66 -12.96
C PRO A 147 -14.88 11.40 -13.90
N ASP A 148 -15.33 12.44 -14.61
CA ASP A 148 -14.45 13.21 -15.50
C ASP A 148 -13.33 13.93 -14.73
N ALA A 149 -13.59 14.33 -13.48
CA ALA A 149 -12.57 14.94 -12.63
C ALA A 149 -11.53 13.92 -12.19
N PHE A 150 -11.94 12.67 -11.95
CA PHE A 150 -11.04 11.56 -11.65
C PHE A 150 -10.14 11.24 -12.86
N GLU A 151 -10.67 11.19 -14.07
CA GLU A 151 -9.86 11.02 -15.29
C GLU A 151 -8.80 12.12 -15.45
N ARG A 152 -9.17 13.38 -15.18
CA ARG A 152 -8.22 14.52 -15.19
C ARG A 152 -7.18 14.42 -14.07
N LEU A 153 -7.56 13.95 -12.89
CA LEU A 153 -6.63 13.68 -11.79
C LEU A 153 -5.61 12.63 -12.22
N THR A 154 -6.06 11.53 -12.80
CA THR A 154 -5.19 10.46 -13.29
C THR A 154 -4.28 10.96 -14.41
N GLN A 155 -4.79 11.76 -15.35
CA GLN A 155 -3.96 12.40 -16.37
C GLN A 155 -2.84 13.25 -15.74
N ARG A 156 -3.16 14.02 -14.69
CA ARG A 156 -2.19 14.83 -13.97
C ARG A 156 -1.18 13.94 -13.22
N LEU A 157 -1.65 12.91 -12.54
CA LEU A 157 -0.83 11.92 -11.83
C LEU A 157 0.24 11.32 -12.77
N LEU A 158 -0.16 10.86 -13.95
CA LEU A 158 0.74 10.23 -14.91
C LEU A 158 1.80 11.20 -15.43
N ARG A 159 1.42 12.45 -15.72
CA ARG A 159 2.38 13.49 -16.13
C ARG A 159 3.42 13.76 -15.04
N GLU A 160 2.97 13.90 -13.79
CA GLU A 160 3.88 14.11 -12.65
C GLU A 160 4.71 12.85 -12.33
N SER A 161 4.24 11.67 -12.71
CA SER A 161 4.99 10.40 -12.67
C SER A 161 5.99 10.24 -13.84
N GLY A 162 6.12 11.25 -14.71
CA GLY A 162 7.09 11.27 -15.81
C GLY A 162 6.58 10.75 -17.15
N PHE A 163 5.29 10.49 -17.30
CA PHE A 163 4.71 10.15 -18.60
C PHE A 163 4.63 11.40 -19.49
N ILE A 164 4.87 11.23 -20.78
CA ILE A 164 4.76 12.29 -21.79
C ILE A 164 3.61 11.99 -22.75
N HIS A 165 3.15 13.02 -23.47
CA HIS A 165 2.03 12.90 -24.42
C HIS A 165 0.77 12.25 -23.81
N VAL A 166 0.47 12.57 -22.54
CA VAL A 166 -0.70 12.03 -21.85
C VAL A 166 -1.97 12.74 -22.32
N GLU A 167 -2.88 11.99 -22.94
CA GLU A 167 -4.14 12.44 -23.53
C GLU A 167 -5.31 11.61 -23.00
N VAL A 168 -6.44 12.27 -22.71
CA VAL A 168 -7.69 11.61 -22.32
C VAL A 168 -8.54 11.42 -23.57
N THR A 169 -9.11 10.22 -23.75
CA THR A 169 -9.93 9.85 -24.88
C THR A 169 -11.41 9.95 -24.53
N GLY A 170 -12.08 11.03 -24.94
CA GLY A 170 -13.53 11.20 -24.73
C GLY A 170 -14.43 10.44 -25.71
N ARG A 171 -13.95 9.34 -26.33
CA ARG A 171 -14.69 8.66 -27.40
C ARG A 171 -15.52 7.51 -26.83
N THR A 172 -16.83 7.65 -26.87
CA THR A 172 -17.76 6.55 -26.58
C THR A 172 -17.49 5.38 -27.56
N GLY A 173 -17.26 4.18 -27.03
CA GLY A 173 -17.15 2.94 -27.84
C GLY A 173 -15.72 2.45 -28.14
N ASP A 174 -14.70 2.93 -27.44
CA ASP A 174 -13.32 2.44 -27.63
C ASP A 174 -12.96 1.19 -26.80
N GLY A 175 -13.91 0.63 -26.07
CA GLY A 175 -13.72 -0.55 -25.22
C GLY A 175 -13.22 -0.22 -23.82
N GLY A 176 -13.32 1.04 -23.37
CA GLY A 176 -12.95 1.46 -22.02
C GLY A 176 -11.53 2.01 -21.92
N ILE A 177 -10.99 2.58 -22.99
CA ILE A 177 -9.72 3.30 -22.92
C ILE A 177 -10.05 4.75 -22.55
N ASP A 178 -9.63 5.19 -21.38
CA ASP A 178 -9.87 6.57 -20.95
C ASP A 178 -8.73 7.49 -21.34
N GLY A 179 -7.58 6.93 -21.73
CA GLY A 179 -6.53 7.73 -22.34
C GLY A 179 -5.28 6.94 -22.73
N LYS A 180 -4.28 7.69 -23.19
CA LYS A 180 -2.98 7.16 -23.63
C LYS A 180 -1.85 8.07 -23.18
N GLY A 181 -0.66 7.49 -23.01
CA GLY A 181 0.56 8.22 -22.72
C GLY A 181 1.79 7.41 -23.11
N ILE A 182 2.96 8.03 -23.01
CA ILE A 182 4.24 7.36 -23.26
C ILE A 182 5.05 7.38 -21.97
N ALA A 183 5.36 6.20 -21.45
CA ALA A 183 6.28 6.03 -20.33
C ALA A 183 7.72 5.94 -20.87
N ARG A 184 8.64 6.72 -20.30
CA ARG A 184 10.07 6.64 -20.62
C ARG A 184 10.85 6.00 -19.48
N ILE A 185 11.57 4.94 -19.78
CA ILE A 185 12.47 4.29 -18.81
C ILE A 185 13.90 4.74 -19.10
N ASN A 186 14.50 5.44 -18.13
CA ASN A 186 15.88 5.93 -18.15
C ASN A 186 16.26 6.74 -19.40
N GLY A 187 15.28 7.27 -20.14
CA GLY A 187 15.50 7.98 -21.40
C GLY A 187 15.94 7.10 -22.58
N LEU A 188 16.05 5.77 -22.40
CA LEU A 188 16.48 4.83 -23.44
C LEU A 188 15.31 4.13 -24.10
N MET A 189 14.27 3.79 -23.32
CA MET A 189 13.11 3.04 -23.81
C MET A 189 11.85 3.87 -23.65
N SER A 190 10.94 3.76 -24.62
CA SER A 190 9.63 4.39 -24.59
C SER A 190 8.56 3.32 -24.82
N PHE A 191 7.52 3.31 -23.98
CA PHE A 191 6.39 2.40 -24.09
C PHE A 191 5.11 3.21 -24.24
N HIS A 192 4.31 2.91 -25.26
CA HIS A 192 2.96 3.42 -25.39
C HIS A 192 2.06 2.71 -24.40
N ILE A 193 1.47 3.47 -23.50
CA ILE A 193 0.58 2.97 -22.46
C ILE A 193 -0.83 3.44 -22.79
N ALA A 194 -1.78 2.52 -22.89
CA ALA A 194 -3.19 2.83 -22.82
C ALA A 194 -3.64 2.66 -21.37
N PHE A 195 -4.47 3.58 -20.87
CA PHE A 195 -4.95 3.51 -19.50
C PHE A 195 -6.47 3.60 -19.38
N GLN A 196 -7.00 2.97 -18.34
CA GLN A 196 -8.40 3.04 -17.92
C GLN A 196 -8.48 3.52 -16.47
N CYS A 197 -9.43 4.39 -16.18
CA CYS A 197 -9.69 5.02 -14.89
C CYS A 197 -11.09 4.64 -14.42
N LYS A 198 -11.20 3.72 -13.47
CA LYS A 198 -12.50 3.29 -12.92
C LYS A 198 -12.71 3.83 -11.51
N LYS A 199 -13.50 4.90 -11.38
CA LYS A 199 -14.02 5.34 -10.08
C LYS A 199 -15.00 4.29 -9.55
N TYR A 200 -14.62 3.58 -8.50
CA TYR A 200 -15.32 2.40 -7.99
C TYR A 200 -15.16 2.25 -6.49
N LYS A 201 -16.25 1.87 -5.79
CA LYS A 201 -16.20 1.54 -4.34
C LYS A 201 -15.86 0.08 -4.08
N GLY A 202 -16.11 -0.80 -5.04
CA GLY A 202 -15.96 -2.25 -4.89
C GLY A 202 -14.62 -2.77 -5.42
N SER A 203 -14.57 -4.09 -5.63
CA SER A 203 -13.44 -4.75 -6.29
C SER A 203 -13.66 -4.88 -7.79
N VAL A 204 -12.64 -4.56 -8.59
CA VAL A 204 -12.59 -4.80 -10.04
C VAL A 204 -12.25 -6.27 -10.28
N GLY A 205 -13.06 -6.94 -11.11
CA GLY A 205 -12.92 -8.36 -11.41
C GLY A 205 -12.14 -8.64 -12.71
N ALA A 206 -11.88 -9.93 -12.95
CA ALA A 206 -11.25 -10.41 -14.18
C ALA A 206 -12.00 -10.03 -15.48
N PRO A 207 -13.35 -9.96 -15.54
CA PRO A 207 -14.06 -9.55 -16.75
C PRO A 207 -13.63 -8.16 -17.23
N GLU A 208 -13.53 -7.18 -16.33
CA GLU A 208 -13.11 -5.82 -16.67
C GLU A 208 -11.69 -5.74 -17.21
N ILE A 209 -10.76 -6.48 -16.59
CA ILE A 209 -9.37 -6.54 -17.05
C ILE A 209 -9.28 -7.19 -18.44
N ARG A 210 -10.10 -8.23 -18.68
CA ARG A 210 -10.17 -8.91 -19.99
C ARG A 210 -10.76 -8.01 -21.07
N ASP A 211 -11.80 -7.26 -20.75
CA ASP A 211 -12.43 -6.32 -21.69
C ASP A 211 -11.45 -5.21 -22.07
N PHE A 212 -10.78 -4.63 -21.07
CA PHE A 212 -9.74 -3.62 -21.27
C PHE A 212 -8.56 -4.17 -22.10
N ARG A 213 -8.12 -5.40 -21.80
CA ARG A 213 -7.11 -6.11 -22.61
C ARG A 213 -7.53 -6.17 -24.07
N GLY A 214 -8.75 -6.60 -24.35
CA GLY A 214 -9.28 -6.64 -25.72
C GLY A 214 -9.23 -5.29 -26.43
N ALA A 215 -9.50 -4.20 -25.69
CA ALA A 215 -9.46 -2.84 -26.22
C ALA A 215 -8.04 -2.34 -26.52
N THR A 216 -7.02 -2.80 -25.78
CA THR A 216 -5.63 -2.33 -25.90
C THR A 216 -4.80 -3.05 -26.97
N VAL A 217 -5.20 -4.26 -27.39
CA VAL A 217 -4.50 -5.04 -28.42
C VAL A 217 -4.26 -4.21 -29.70
N GLY A 218 -3.00 -4.10 -30.10
CA GLY A 218 -2.59 -3.36 -31.30
C GLY A 218 -2.68 -1.84 -31.19
N ARG A 219 -3.02 -1.29 -30.01
CA ARG A 219 -3.14 0.16 -29.78
C ARG A 219 -2.09 0.72 -28.80
N ALA A 220 -1.46 -0.15 -28.00
CA ALA A 220 -0.46 0.20 -26.99
C ALA A 220 0.48 -0.98 -26.74
N ASP A 221 1.67 -0.70 -26.20
CA ASP A 221 2.67 -1.70 -25.81
C ASP A 221 2.29 -2.38 -24.48
N ARG A 222 1.66 -1.64 -23.56
CA ARG A 222 1.10 -2.13 -22.28
C ARG A 222 -0.21 -1.43 -21.94
N GLY A 223 -1.00 -2.06 -21.07
CA GLY A 223 -2.17 -1.44 -20.44
C GLY A 223 -1.88 -0.99 -19.02
N MET A 224 -2.65 -0.02 -18.52
CA MET A 224 -2.63 0.37 -17.11
C MET A 224 -4.06 0.61 -16.61
N PHE A 225 -4.47 -0.06 -15.55
CA PHE A 225 -5.81 0.04 -14.99
C PHE A 225 -5.75 0.69 -13.61
N ILE A 226 -6.39 1.85 -13.48
CA ILE A 226 -6.34 2.68 -12.28
C ILE A 226 -7.74 2.72 -11.68
N THR A 227 -7.88 2.39 -10.40
CA THR A 227 -9.17 2.42 -9.69
C THR A 227 -9.03 3.02 -8.30
N THR A 228 -10.13 3.57 -7.79
CA THR A 228 -10.25 3.99 -6.38
C THR A 228 -10.62 2.83 -5.45
N GLY A 229 -10.99 1.67 -6.01
CA GLY A 229 -11.29 0.44 -5.28
C GLY A 229 -10.08 -0.50 -5.26
N ASN A 230 -10.33 -1.81 -5.21
CA ASN A 230 -9.31 -2.85 -5.22
C ASN A 230 -9.46 -3.82 -6.39
N PHE A 231 -8.50 -4.73 -6.58
CA PHE A 231 -8.58 -5.80 -7.57
C PHE A 231 -8.80 -7.15 -6.90
N THR A 232 -9.61 -8.00 -7.52
CA THR A 232 -9.70 -9.40 -7.08
C THR A 232 -8.45 -10.18 -7.49
N LYS A 233 -8.18 -11.31 -6.83
CA LYS A 233 -7.07 -12.20 -7.21
C LYS A 233 -7.15 -12.61 -8.68
N ALA A 234 -8.33 -13.04 -9.15
CA ALA A 234 -8.57 -13.35 -10.56
C ALA A 234 -8.29 -12.17 -11.51
N ALA A 235 -8.51 -10.91 -11.07
CA ALA A 235 -8.18 -9.73 -11.87
C ALA A 235 -6.67 -9.52 -12.00
N ILE A 236 -5.92 -9.73 -10.90
CA ILE A 236 -4.45 -9.67 -10.87
C ILE A 236 -3.85 -10.78 -11.74
N GLU A 237 -4.38 -12.00 -11.64
CA GLU A 237 -3.96 -13.13 -12.49
C GLU A 237 -4.27 -12.86 -13.97
N GLU A 238 -5.46 -12.34 -14.30
CA GLU A 238 -5.78 -11.96 -15.68
C GLU A 238 -4.86 -10.85 -16.19
N ALA A 239 -4.49 -9.87 -15.35
CA ALA A 239 -3.60 -8.77 -15.71
C ALA A 239 -2.18 -9.24 -16.08
N ASN A 240 -1.69 -10.26 -15.37
CA ASN A 240 -0.36 -10.87 -15.53
C ASN A 240 -0.34 -12.15 -16.39
N ARG A 241 -1.43 -12.46 -17.11
CA ARG A 241 -1.57 -13.70 -17.88
C ARG A 241 -0.44 -13.89 -18.90
N ASP A 242 0.11 -15.10 -18.96
CA ASP A 242 1.16 -15.46 -19.90
C ASP A 242 0.73 -15.29 -21.37
N GLY A 243 1.69 -14.87 -22.20
CA GLY A 243 1.52 -14.78 -23.66
C GLY A 243 0.75 -13.55 -24.15
N VAL A 244 0.40 -12.61 -23.27
CA VAL A 244 -0.23 -11.32 -23.63
C VAL A 244 0.51 -10.14 -23.01
N ALA A 245 0.31 -8.95 -23.58
CA ALA A 245 0.92 -7.73 -23.04
C ALA A 245 0.39 -7.47 -21.61
N PRO A 246 1.24 -7.32 -20.60
CA PRO A 246 0.79 -7.13 -19.21
C PRO A 246 -0.02 -5.85 -19.03
N ILE A 247 -0.91 -5.88 -18.03
CA ILE A 247 -1.67 -4.71 -17.59
C ILE A 247 -1.19 -4.34 -16.19
N ASP A 248 -0.64 -3.14 -16.05
CA ASP A 248 -0.22 -2.63 -14.75
C ASP A 248 -1.46 -2.19 -13.96
N LEU A 249 -1.62 -2.65 -12.72
CA LEU A 249 -2.78 -2.37 -11.87
C LEU A 249 -2.41 -1.32 -10.82
N VAL A 250 -3.26 -0.32 -10.63
CA VAL A 250 -3.11 0.70 -9.59
C VAL A 250 -4.42 0.79 -8.80
N ASP A 251 -4.41 0.26 -7.59
CA ASP A 251 -5.57 0.28 -6.70
C ASP A 251 -5.68 1.60 -5.91
N GLY A 252 -6.72 1.72 -5.08
CA GLY A 252 -6.98 2.92 -4.29
C GLY A 252 -5.87 3.23 -3.29
N ASP A 253 -5.20 2.22 -2.74
CA ASP A 253 -4.12 2.41 -1.77
C ASP A 253 -2.83 2.88 -2.44
N GLN A 254 -2.46 2.26 -3.57
CA GLN A 254 -1.33 2.66 -4.41
C GLN A 254 -1.55 4.05 -5.01
N LEU A 255 -2.78 4.36 -5.43
CA LEU A 255 -3.15 5.70 -5.89
C LEU A 255 -2.95 6.74 -4.78
N ALA A 256 -3.42 6.46 -3.56
CA ALA A 256 -3.25 7.36 -2.43
C ALA A 256 -1.77 7.61 -2.10
N ASP A 257 -0.94 6.56 -2.15
CA ASP A 257 0.51 6.70 -1.96
C ASP A 257 1.15 7.59 -3.02
N LYS A 258 0.79 7.41 -4.29
CA LYS A 258 1.31 8.23 -5.39
C LYS A 258 0.86 9.68 -5.30
N LEU A 259 -0.38 9.94 -4.87
CA LEU A 259 -0.86 11.30 -4.61
C LEU A 259 -0.08 11.97 -3.47
N LYS A 260 0.24 11.23 -2.41
CA LYS A 260 1.11 11.73 -1.32
C LYS A 260 2.54 11.98 -1.79
N GLU A 261 3.14 11.02 -2.51
CA GLU A 261 4.51 11.11 -3.03
C GLU A 261 4.70 12.35 -3.93
N LEU A 262 3.74 12.59 -4.83
CA LEU A 262 3.78 13.70 -5.79
C LEU A 262 3.19 15.00 -5.21
N SER A 263 2.80 15.02 -3.93
CA SER A 263 2.16 16.17 -3.28
C SER A 263 0.94 16.71 -4.04
N LEU A 264 0.15 15.81 -4.63
CA LEU A 264 -1.05 16.13 -5.41
C LEU A 264 -2.28 16.14 -4.50
N GLY A 265 -2.66 17.34 -4.04
CA GLY A 265 -3.80 17.51 -3.13
C GLY A 265 -3.54 17.01 -1.70
N VAL A 266 -2.35 16.45 -1.45
CA VAL A 266 -1.88 15.97 -0.15
C VAL A 266 -0.66 16.79 0.26
N LYS A 267 -0.65 17.30 1.49
CA LYS A 267 0.48 18.02 2.09
C LYS A 267 0.98 17.26 3.30
N THR A 268 2.29 17.22 3.46
CA THR A 268 2.96 16.60 4.61
C THR A 268 3.78 17.66 5.31
N GLU A 269 3.53 17.90 6.59
CA GLU A 269 4.26 18.85 7.41
C GLU A 269 5.08 18.09 8.44
N LEU A 270 6.39 18.38 8.52
CA LEU A 270 7.25 17.79 9.54
C LEU A 270 7.16 18.64 10.81
N VAL A 271 6.54 18.08 11.85
CA VAL A 271 6.40 18.77 13.14
C VAL A 271 7.62 18.46 14.01
N GLU A 272 8.29 19.50 14.50
CA GLU A 272 9.38 19.35 15.46
C GLU A 272 8.84 18.73 16.77
N LYS A 273 9.37 17.57 17.15
CA LYS A 273 9.09 16.93 18.44
C LYS A 273 10.20 17.29 19.42
N VAL A 274 9.89 18.18 20.36
CA VAL A 274 10.82 18.55 21.44
C VAL A 274 10.56 17.66 22.65
N THR A 275 11.59 16.93 23.09
CA THR A 275 11.58 16.17 24.34
C THR A 275 12.62 16.73 25.29
N VAL A 276 12.27 16.83 26.57
CA VAL A 276 13.20 17.22 27.63
C VAL A 276 13.63 15.94 28.35
N ASP A 277 14.94 15.74 28.50
CA ASP A 277 15.51 14.69 29.36
C ASP A 277 15.84 15.28 30.74
N PRO A 278 15.00 15.08 31.78
CA PRO A 278 15.27 15.63 33.10
C PRO A 278 16.49 14.97 33.77
N GLY A 279 16.85 13.74 33.39
CA GLY A 279 17.95 12.99 33.98
C GLY A 279 19.31 13.66 33.74
N TRP A 280 19.49 14.26 32.58
CA TRP A 280 20.67 15.07 32.26
C TRP A 280 20.81 16.29 33.18
N PHE A 281 19.72 17.02 33.42
CA PHE A 281 19.73 18.21 34.28
C PHE A 281 19.91 17.87 35.76
N LEU A 282 19.32 16.78 36.22
CA LEU A 282 19.41 16.34 37.61
C LEU A 282 20.73 15.62 37.94
N GLY A 283 21.54 15.32 36.92
CA GLY A 283 22.88 14.73 37.06
C GLY A 283 24.04 15.74 37.03
N LEU A 284 23.77 17.03 36.84
CA LEU A 284 24.73 18.14 36.99
C LEU A 284 24.91 18.53 38.47
#